data_AF-A0A2U2JA66-F1
#
_entry.id   AF-A0A2U2JA66-F1
#
_cell.length_a   1.000
_cell.length_b   1.000
_cell.length_c   1.000
_cell.angle_alpha   90.00
_cell.angle_beta   90.00
_cell.angle_gamma   90.00
#
_symmetry.space_group_name_H-M   'P 1'
#
loop_
_entity.id
_entity.type
_entity.pdbx_description
1 polymer ?
#
loop_
_entity_poly.entity_id
_entity_poly.type
_entity_poly.pdbx_seq_one_letter_code
_entity_poly.pdbx_strand_id
1 'polypeptide(L)'
;MSFYSANKNFIHIKLHSEMKGISDKEKLGKYENIKVETRKRLKEAYVVSNNLFEFYEETFEHLLYFEQEFLIINLFFEQNCNRIFNYIKFGKLSELKLNKKFLFSYKFINYMNNCSSEDEVTDFLKVELTELLSLKPGDWDSLTMHRNSIVKKYAIWLITSNKTKVNIKLNNYSYLLLCKIWNHFENYTEHFDEKSIVFYNTINEKFNKLINKGVYVNLNQIVFEIKTFMKGSLFKDLNYYPIIDNKTKSNSGYNIQRNRLNENIKLSNFLCKSYKKESYGNIFKMMIGKDDVYCDMFKKEVNDKLDQLILPNKQDLDAIIKSNFEGKQEQIKKEFLRRLYIY
;
A
#
# COMPACT_ATOMS: atom_id res chain seq x y z
N MET A 1 -17.25 -25.05 -16.23
CA MET A 1 -17.59 -25.67 -14.92
C MET A 1 -17.74 -24.53 -13.92
N SER A 2 -18.71 -24.60 -13.02
CA SER A 2 -19.00 -23.54 -12.03
C SER A 2 -18.18 -23.71 -10.75
N PHE A 3 -18.11 -22.69 -9.89
CA PHE A 3 -17.36 -22.77 -8.62
C PHE A 3 -17.94 -23.85 -7.71
N TYR A 4 -19.27 -23.89 -7.58
CA TYR A 4 -19.97 -24.87 -6.75
C TYR A 4 -19.80 -26.29 -7.29
N SER A 5 -20.03 -26.52 -8.59
CA SER A 5 -19.94 -27.86 -9.16
C SER A 5 -18.56 -28.49 -8.99
N ALA A 6 -17.49 -27.70 -9.12
CA ALA A 6 -16.12 -28.15 -8.91
C ALA A 6 -15.75 -28.35 -7.43
N ASN A 7 -16.47 -27.73 -6.48
CA ASN A 7 -16.11 -27.69 -5.06
C ASN A 7 -17.21 -28.16 -4.10
N LYS A 8 -18.25 -28.81 -4.60
CA LYS A 8 -19.47 -29.18 -3.87
C LYS A 8 -19.17 -29.87 -2.53
N ASN A 9 -18.31 -30.88 -2.53
CA ASN A 9 -17.96 -31.62 -1.31
C ASN A 9 -17.20 -30.73 -0.30
N PHE A 10 -16.29 -29.89 -0.77
CA PHE A 10 -15.56 -28.96 0.08
C PHE A 10 -16.51 -27.96 0.74
N ILE A 11 -17.42 -27.36 -0.03
CA ILE A 11 -18.41 -26.40 0.47
C ILE A 11 -19.32 -27.05 1.51
N HIS A 12 -19.92 -28.20 1.20
CA HIS A 12 -20.84 -28.88 2.12
C HIS A 12 -20.17 -29.30 3.43
N ILE A 13 -18.96 -29.83 3.37
CA ILE A 13 -18.27 -30.30 4.57
C ILE A 13 -17.72 -29.10 5.35
N LYS A 14 -16.90 -28.26 4.71
CA LYS A 14 -16.11 -27.23 5.40
C LYS A 14 -16.90 -25.96 5.72
N LEU A 15 -17.81 -25.54 4.84
CA LEU A 15 -18.52 -24.27 5.01
C LEU A 15 -19.93 -24.44 5.60
N HIS A 16 -20.55 -25.61 5.44
CA HIS A 16 -21.88 -25.87 5.98
C HIS A 16 -21.85 -26.79 7.21
N SER A 17 -21.40 -28.04 7.05
CA SER A 17 -21.47 -29.06 8.11
C SER A 17 -20.62 -28.70 9.33
N GLU A 18 -19.33 -28.40 9.14
CA GLU A 18 -18.39 -28.07 10.23
C GLU A 18 -18.69 -26.71 10.91
N MET A 19 -19.48 -25.86 10.27
CA MET A 19 -19.85 -24.52 10.75
C MET A 19 -21.28 -24.47 11.31
N LYS A 20 -22.01 -25.59 11.26
CA LYS A 20 -23.38 -25.67 11.76
C LYS A 20 -23.40 -25.61 13.29
N GLY A 21 -24.28 -24.78 13.85
CA GLY A 21 -24.52 -24.72 15.29
C GLY A 21 -23.45 -24.01 16.13
N ILE A 22 -22.38 -23.49 15.50
CA ILE A 22 -21.35 -22.69 16.19
C ILE A 22 -21.57 -21.19 16.02
N SER A 23 -20.99 -20.40 16.94
CA SER A 23 -21.10 -18.95 16.92
C SER A 23 -20.33 -18.31 15.75
N ASP A 24 -20.71 -17.10 15.36
CA ASP A 24 -20.07 -16.34 14.30
C ASP A 24 -18.56 -16.15 14.51
N LYS A 25 -18.13 -15.91 15.76
CA LYS A 25 -16.71 -15.79 16.12
C LYS A 25 -15.96 -17.11 15.86
N GLU A 26 -16.57 -18.24 16.20
CA GLU A 26 -15.98 -19.56 15.97
C GLU A 26 -15.96 -19.94 14.49
N LYS A 27 -17.00 -19.58 13.72
CA LYS A 27 -17.02 -19.76 12.26
C LYS A 27 -15.85 -19.04 11.60
N LEU A 28 -15.64 -17.77 11.95
CA LEU A 28 -14.50 -16.99 11.45
C LEU A 28 -13.16 -17.62 11.87
N GLY A 29 -13.04 -18.07 13.12
CA GLY A 29 -11.84 -18.77 13.60
C GLY A 29 -11.54 -20.06 12.83
N LYS A 30 -12.57 -20.89 12.56
CA LYS A 30 -12.42 -22.09 11.72
C LYS A 30 -12.10 -21.74 10.27
N TYR A 31 -12.72 -20.69 9.73
CA TYR A 31 -12.49 -20.25 8.36
C TYR A 31 -11.03 -19.86 8.11
N GLU A 32 -10.38 -19.15 9.04
CA GLU A 32 -8.97 -18.76 8.87
C GLU A 32 -8.04 -19.97 8.63
N ASN A 33 -8.36 -21.15 9.19
CA ASN A 33 -7.57 -22.38 8.95
C ASN A 33 -7.72 -22.95 7.53
N ILE A 34 -8.85 -22.69 6.86
CA ILE A 34 -9.14 -23.20 5.52
C ILE A 34 -9.03 -22.12 4.43
N LYS A 35 -8.87 -20.85 4.82
CA LYS A 35 -8.89 -19.67 3.94
C LYS A 35 -7.93 -19.76 2.75
N VAL A 36 -6.71 -20.23 2.98
CA VAL A 36 -5.69 -20.36 1.92
C VAL A 36 -6.15 -21.37 0.87
N GLU A 37 -6.70 -22.51 1.30
CA GLU A 37 -7.22 -23.55 0.41
C GLU A 37 -8.50 -23.06 -0.31
N THR A 38 -9.40 -22.37 0.39
CA THR A 38 -10.60 -21.76 -0.22
C THR A 38 -10.22 -20.79 -1.33
N ARG A 39 -9.27 -19.88 -1.08
CA ARG A 39 -8.80 -18.91 -2.10
C ARG A 39 -8.09 -19.60 -3.26
N LYS A 40 -7.34 -20.67 -3.02
CA LYS A 40 -6.73 -21.49 -4.08
C LYS A 40 -7.82 -22.07 -5.01
N ARG A 41 -8.83 -22.72 -4.42
CA ARG A 41 -9.96 -23.30 -5.17
C ARG A 41 -10.76 -22.26 -5.95
N LEU A 42 -10.97 -21.07 -5.37
CA LEU A 42 -11.61 -19.97 -6.07
C LEU A 42 -10.82 -19.53 -7.30
N LYS A 43 -9.50 -19.39 -7.17
CA LYS A 43 -8.64 -19.02 -8.31
C LYS A 43 -8.68 -20.07 -9.41
N GLU A 44 -8.61 -21.35 -9.04
CA GLU A 44 -8.71 -22.46 -10.00
C GLU A 44 -10.06 -22.44 -10.74
N ALA A 45 -11.16 -22.25 -10.01
CA ALA A 45 -12.50 -22.16 -10.59
C ALA A 45 -12.68 -20.92 -11.49
N TYR A 46 -12.12 -19.78 -11.08
CA TYR A 46 -12.16 -18.55 -11.88
C TYR A 46 -11.50 -18.74 -13.25
N VAL A 47 -10.32 -19.36 -13.29
CA VAL A 47 -9.55 -19.56 -14.54
C VAL A 47 -10.28 -20.45 -15.55
N VAL A 48 -11.07 -21.42 -15.08
CA VAL A 48 -11.80 -22.37 -15.94
C VAL A 48 -13.28 -21.98 -16.14
N SER A 49 -13.71 -20.84 -15.61
CA SER A 49 -15.08 -20.38 -15.76
C SER A 49 -15.31 -19.77 -17.14
N ASN A 50 -16.34 -20.25 -17.82
CA ASN A 50 -16.79 -19.69 -19.10
C ASN A 50 -17.88 -18.63 -18.89
N ASN A 51 -18.46 -18.54 -17.69
CA ASN A 51 -19.51 -17.59 -17.33
C ASN A 51 -19.14 -16.89 -16.01
N LEU A 52 -18.64 -15.67 -16.10
CA LEU A 52 -18.26 -14.88 -14.93
C LEU A 52 -19.48 -14.47 -14.09
N PHE A 53 -20.67 -14.32 -14.69
CA PHE A 53 -21.87 -13.95 -13.96
C PHE A 53 -22.27 -15.05 -12.97
N GLU A 54 -22.39 -16.29 -13.45
CA GLU A 54 -22.66 -17.47 -12.61
C GLU A 54 -21.55 -17.70 -11.58
N PHE A 55 -20.28 -17.52 -11.98
CA PHE A 55 -19.16 -17.65 -11.05
C PHE A 55 -19.28 -16.67 -9.88
N TYR A 56 -19.55 -15.39 -10.14
CA TYR A 56 -19.70 -14.41 -9.08
C TYR A 56 -20.96 -14.68 -8.25
N GLU A 57 -22.09 -15.02 -8.87
CA GLU A 57 -23.30 -15.38 -8.12
C GLU A 57 -23.06 -16.50 -7.10
N GLU A 58 -22.51 -17.64 -7.53
CA GLU A 58 -22.22 -18.79 -6.66
C GLU A 58 -21.19 -18.47 -5.56
N THR A 59 -20.14 -17.71 -5.91
CA THR A 59 -19.10 -17.37 -4.93
C THR A 59 -19.61 -16.39 -3.88
N PHE A 60 -20.43 -15.42 -4.26
CA PHE A 60 -21.12 -14.54 -3.31
C PHE A 60 -22.13 -15.35 -2.47
N GLU A 61 -22.85 -16.31 -3.03
CA GLU A 61 -23.77 -17.15 -2.25
C GLU A 61 -23.07 -17.91 -1.12
N HIS A 62 -21.92 -18.53 -1.41
CA HIS A 62 -21.27 -19.43 -0.46
C HIS A 62 -20.19 -18.80 0.41
N LEU A 63 -19.59 -17.69 -0.02
CA LEU A 63 -18.39 -17.14 0.64
C LEU A 63 -18.51 -15.68 1.07
N LEU A 64 -19.60 -14.97 0.74
CA LEU A 64 -19.75 -13.55 1.06
C LEU A 64 -19.53 -13.24 2.55
N TYR A 65 -19.99 -14.12 3.44
CA TYR A 65 -19.80 -13.94 4.88
C TYR A 65 -18.31 -13.93 5.30
N PHE A 66 -17.46 -14.70 4.62
CA PHE A 66 -16.06 -14.90 4.97
C PHE A 66 -15.09 -14.05 4.14
N GLU A 67 -15.39 -13.85 2.86
CA GLU A 67 -14.48 -13.29 1.85
C GLU A 67 -15.03 -12.03 1.19
N GLN A 68 -15.92 -11.29 1.86
CA GLN A 68 -16.52 -10.05 1.35
C GLN A 68 -15.50 -9.13 0.65
N GLU A 69 -14.45 -8.70 1.36
CA GLU A 69 -13.46 -7.77 0.82
C GLU A 69 -12.71 -8.36 -0.39
N PHE A 70 -12.40 -9.65 -0.34
CA PHE A 70 -11.68 -10.33 -1.41
C PHE A 70 -12.54 -10.46 -2.67
N LEU A 71 -13.80 -10.88 -2.56
CA LEU A 71 -14.71 -11.02 -3.69
C LEU A 71 -15.01 -9.66 -4.35
N ILE A 72 -15.22 -8.63 -3.55
CA ILE A 72 -15.55 -7.28 -4.05
C ILE A 72 -14.34 -6.63 -4.74
N ILE A 73 -13.13 -6.77 -4.19
CA ILE A 73 -11.90 -6.32 -4.87
C ILE A 73 -11.76 -7.01 -6.23
N ASN A 74 -11.99 -8.31 -6.31
CA ASN A 74 -11.88 -9.03 -7.57
C ASN A 74 -12.93 -8.61 -8.58
N LEU A 75 -14.20 -8.51 -8.16
CA LEU A 75 -15.29 -8.00 -8.99
C LEU A 75 -14.95 -6.61 -9.55
N PHE A 76 -14.38 -5.72 -8.73
CA PHE A 76 -13.99 -4.38 -9.14
C PHE A 76 -12.95 -4.39 -10.28
N PHE A 77 -12.04 -5.37 -10.33
CA PHE A 77 -11.03 -5.45 -11.39
C PHE A 77 -11.54 -6.07 -12.69
N GLU A 78 -12.74 -6.68 -12.69
CA GLU A 78 -13.34 -7.22 -13.91
C GLU A 78 -13.58 -6.15 -14.97
N GLN A 79 -13.43 -6.53 -16.25
CA GLN A 79 -13.73 -5.64 -17.37
C GLN A 79 -15.23 -5.35 -17.45
N ASN A 80 -16.07 -6.36 -17.20
CA ASN A 80 -17.54 -6.23 -17.21
C ASN A 80 -18.12 -5.96 -15.81
N CYS A 81 -17.37 -5.29 -14.94
CA CYS A 81 -17.74 -5.07 -13.53
C CYS A 81 -19.18 -4.53 -13.36
N ASN A 82 -19.56 -3.47 -14.07
CA ASN A 82 -20.91 -2.87 -13.99
C ASN A 82 -22.01 -3.92 -14.30
N ARG A 83 -21.82 -4.73 -15.35
CA ARG A 83 -22.79 -5.75 -15.75
C ARG A 83 -22.90 -6.85 -14.72
N ILE A 84 -21.77 -7.38 -14.26
CA ILE A 84 -21.73 -8.46 -13.26
C ILE A 84 -22.32 -7.96 -11.94
N PHE A 85 -21.97 -6.75 -11.52
CA PHE A 85 -22.52 -6.13 -10.31
C PHE A 85 -24.04 -6.03 -10.39
N ASN A 86 -24.58 -5.46 -11.47
CA ASN A 86 -26.03 -5.28 -11.63
C ASN A 86 -26.79 -6.62 -11.72
N TYR A 87 -26.16 -7.67 -12.26
CA TYR A 87 -26.72 -9.02 -12.23
C TYR A 87 -26.85 -9.56 -10.80
N ILE A 88 -25.82 -9.42 -9.96
CA ILE A 88 -25.82 -9.96 -8.59
C ILE A 88 -26.45 -9.03 -7.54
N LYS A 89 -26.62 -7.73 -7.86
CA LYS A 89 -27.10 -6.67 -6.95
C LYS A 89 -28.45 -7.00 -6.32
N PHE A 90 -29.35 -7.57 -7.12
CA PHE A 90 -30.69 -7.97 -6.68
C PHE A 90 -30.75 -9.38 -6.07
N GLY A 91 -29.64 -10.14 -6.11
CA GLY A 91 -29.47 -11.45 -5.50
C GLY A 91 -28.84 -11.36 -4.10
N LYS A 92 -27.90 -12.27 -3.79
CA LYS A 92 -27.23 -12.36 -2.47
C LYS A 92 -26.49 -11.10 -2.03
N LEU A 93 -26.11 -10.23 -2.98
CA LEU A 93 -25.49 -8.95 -2.66
C LEU A 93 -26.48 -7.98 -1.96
N SER A 94 -27.79 -8.12 -2.19
CA SER A 94 -28.82 -7.31 -1.51
C SER A 94 -28.92 -7.61 -0.01
N GLU A 95 -28.54 -8.84 0.39
CA GLU A 95 -28.52 -9.29 1.80
C GLU A 95 -27.22 -8.85 2.52
N LEU A 96 -26.29 -8.19 1.82
CA LEU A 96 -24.97 -7.85 2.33
C LEU A 96 -25.04 -6.83 3.46
N LYS A 97 -24.71 -7.27 4.67
CA LYS A 97 -24.40 -6.37 5.79
C LYS A 97 -23.02 -5.74 5.57
N LEU A 98 -22.98 -4.51 5.07
CA LEU A 98 -21.74 -3.81 4.80
C LEU A 98 -20.92 -3.56 6.07
N ASN A 99 -19.78 -4.24 6.18
CA ASN A 99 -18.85 -4.05 7.28
C ASN A 99 -17.95 -2.83 7.03
N LYS A 100 -18.21 -1.72 7.74
CA LYS A 100 -17.42 -0.47 7.66
C LYS A 100 -15.92 -0.65 7.97
N LYS A 101 -15.52 -1.79 8.55
CA LYS A 101 -14.08 -2.12 8.73
C LYS A 101 -13.38 -2.24 7.38
N PHE A 102 -14.06 -2.75 6.36
CA PHE A 102 -13.59 -2.87 4.98
C PHE A 102 -13.91 -1.59 4.20
N LEU A 103 -12.97 -0.63 4.18
CA LEU A 103 -13.20 0.69 3.59
C LEU A 103 -13.53 0.63 2.10
N PHE A 104 -12.79 -0.20 1.36
CA PHE A 104 -12.98 -0.34 -0.07
C PHE A 104 -14.36 -0.89 -0.38
N SER A 105 -14.69 -2.10 0.11
CA SER A 105 -16.00 -2.70 -0.11
C SER A 105 -17.15 -1.82 0.34
N TYR A 106 -17.03 -1.18 1.51
CA TYR A 106 -18.07 -0.29 2.00
C TYR A 106 -18.33 0.88 1.03
N LYS A 107 -17.28 1.60 0.62
CA LYS A 107 -17.42 2.74 -0.29
C LYS A 107 -17.91 2.30 -1.66
N PHE A 108 -17.33 1.24 -2.22
CA PHE A 108 -17.66 0.73 -3.54
C PHE A 108 -19.12 0.26 -3.63
N ILE A 109 -19.56 -0.64 -2.74
CA ILE A 109 -20.94 -1.15 -2.77
C ILE A 109 -21.94 -0.03 -2.50
N ASN A 110 -21.66 0.86 -1.54
CA ASN A 110 -22.55 1.99 -1.26
C ASN A 110 -22.69 2.92 -2.46
N TYR A 111 -21.61 3.16 -3.22
CA TYR A 111 -21.67 3.95 -4.43
C TYR A 111 -22.48 3.24 -5.52
N MET A 112 -22.12 2.01 -5.87
CA MET A 112 -22.77 1.23 -6.92
C MET A 112 -24.25 0.96 -6.63
N ASN A 113 -24.66 0.91 -5.36
CA ASN A 113 -26.06 0.75 -5.01
C ASN A 113 -26.90 2.00 -5.29
N ASN A 114 -26.30 3.19 -5.17
CA ASN A 114 -26.98 4.48 -5.28
C ASN A 114 -26.70 5.21 -6.59
N CYS A 115 -25.82 4.67 -7.44
CA CYS A 115 -25.55 5.20 -8.77
C CYS A 115 -26.59 4.68 -9.77
N SER A 116 -26.81 5.45 -10.83
CA SER A 116 -27.68 5.09 -11.95
C SER A 116 -27.07 5.53 -13.28
N SER A 117 -25.74 5.72 -13.32
CA SER A 117 -25.02 6.06 -14.55
C SER A 117 -24.74 4.81 -15.38
N GLU A 118 -24.48 4.99 -16.68
CA GLU A 118 -24.12 3.88 -17.56
C GLU A 118 -22.72 3.30 -17.25
N ASP A 119 -21.83 4.11 -16.66
CA ASP A 119 -20.47 3.73 -16.28
C ASP A 119 -20.15 4.00 -14.80
N GLU A 120 -20.87 3.29 -13.93
CA GLU A 120 -20.84 3.46 -12.47
C GLU A 120 -19.42 3.28 -11.88
N VAL A 121 -18.61 2.34 -12.38
CA VAL A 121 -17.23 2.12 -11.90
C VAL A 121 -16.31 3.30 -12.25
N THR A 122 -16.42 3.85 -13.46
CA THR A 122 -15.63 5.03 -13.84
C THR A 122 -16.05 6.24 -13.02
N ASP A 123 -17.34 6.42 -12.77
CA ASP A 123 -17.82 7.53 -11.95
C ASP A 123 -17.43 7.37 -10.48
N PHE A 124 -17.46 6.14 -9.94
CA PHE A 124 -16.92 5.82 -8.61
C PHE A 124 -15.45 6.23 -8.49
N LEU A 125 -14.62 5.81 -9.46
CA LEU A 125 -13.20 6.19 -9.52
C LEU A 125 -13.04 7.71 -9.56
N LYS A 126 -13.83 8.40 -10.39
CA LYS A 126 -13.78 9.85 -10.53
C LYS A 126 -14.11 10.55 -9.22
N VAL A 127 -15.19 10.16 -8.55
CA VAL A 127 -15.62 10.75 -7.28
C VAL A 127 -14.54 10.54 -6.22
N GLU A 128 -14.11 9.29 -6.03
CA GLU A 128 -13.20 8.94 -4.94
C GLU A 128 -11.79 9.51 -5.13
N LEU A 129 -11.26 9.50 -6.36
CA LEU A 129 -9.94 10.11 -6.61
C LEU A 129 -10.01 11.63 -6.64
N THR A 130 -11.12 12.22 -7.07
CA THR A 130 -11.31 13.67 -7.00
C THR A 130 -11.32 14.15 -5.57
N GLU A 131 -12.04 13.46 -4.68
CA GLU A 131 -12.03 13.74 -3.24
C GLU A 131 -10.64 13.53 -2.65
N LEU A 132 -10.02 12.37 -2.90
CA LEU A 132 -8.73 11.98 -2.32
C LEU A 132 -7.58 12.93 -2.71
N LEU A 133 -7.53 13.32 -3.98
CA LEU A 133 -6.41 14.07 -4.58
C LEU A 133 -6.74 15.55 -4.82
N SER A 134 -7.96 15.98 -4.46
CA SER A 134 -8.48 17.31 -4.76
C SER A 134 -8.32 17.65 -6.25
N LEU A 135 -8.87 16.79 -7.11
CA LEU A 135 -8.80 16.96 -8.57
C LEU A 135 -9.73 18.09 -9.03
N LYS A 136 -9.28 18.83 -10.05
CA LYS A 136 -10.10 19.79 -10.80
C LYS A 136 -10.64 19.09 -12.05
N PRO A 137 -11.73 19.58 -12.68
CA PRO A 137 -12.25 19.00 -13.92
C PRO A 137 -11.17 18.77 -14.99
N GLY A 138 -10.34 19.78 -15.24
CA GLY A 138 -9.22 19.69 -16.20
C GLY A 138 -8.11 18.69 -15.86
N ASP A 139 -8.08 18.12 -14.64
CA ASP A 139 -7.16 17.02 -14.31
C ASP A 139 -7.63 15.69 -14.92
N TRP A 140 -8.93 15.54 -15.17
CA TRP A 140 -9.50 14.37 -15.87
C TRP A 140 -9.38 14.52 -17.40
N ASP A 141 -9.43 15.74 -17.92
CA ASP A 141 -9.25 16.02 -19.35
C ASP A 141 -7.81 15.81 -19.83
N SER A 142 -6.89 15.62 -18.87
CA SER A 142 -5.44 15.59 -19.06
C SER A 142 -4.86 14.22 -19.42
N LEU A 143 -5.68 13.23 -19.79
CA LEU A 143 -5.20 11.85 -20.02
C LEU A 143 -4.21 11.67 -21.18
N THR A 144 -3.97 12.72 -21.98
CA THR A 144 -2.93 12.78 -23.02
C THR A 144 -1.52 12.56 -22.44
N MET A 145 -0.59 12.04 -23.26
CA MET A 145 0.78 11.66 -22.86
C MET A 145 1.51 12.68 -21.96
N HIS A 146 1.26 13.98 -22.15
CA HIS A 146 2.08 15.04 -21.57
C HIS A 146 1.58 15.62 -20.23
N ARG A 147 0.30 15.47 -19.87
CA ARG A 147 -0.28 16.08 -18.66
C ARG A 147 -0.74 15.04 -17.64
N ASN A 148 0.21 14.41 -16.97
CA ASN A 148 -0.05 13.37 -15.98
C ASN A 148 -0.48 13.90 -14.59
N SER A 149 -1.56 14.70 -14.51
CA SER A 149 -2.01 15.38 -13.28
C SER A 149 -2.36 14.40 -12.15
N ILE A 150 -3.19 13.40 -12.42
CA ILE A 150 -3.61 12.39 -11.43
C ILE A 150 -2.39 11.66 -10.87
N VAL A 151 -1.45 11.29 -11.75
CA VAL A 151 -0.20 10.61 -11.39
C VAL A 151 0.65 11.44 -10.43
N LYS A 152 0.90 12.70 -10.80
CA LYS A 152 1.70 13.63 -9.99
C LYS A 152 1.05 13.89 -8.64
N LYS A 153 -0.26 14.15 -8.64
CA LYS A 153 -1.03 14.41 -7.41
C LYS A 153 -1.05 13.19 -6.49
N TYR A 154 -1.23 11.98 -7.03
CA TYR A 154 -1.16 10.76 -6.24
C TYR A 154 0.23 10.53 -5.64
N ALA A 155 1.31 10.70 -6.42
CA ALA A 155 2.69 10.57 -5.93
C ALA A 155 2.97 11.53 -4.76
N ILE A 156 2.54 12.79 -4.89
CA ILE A 156 2.66 13.79 -3.82
C ILE A 156 1.82 13.38 -2.62
N TRP A 157 0.54 13.04 -2.85
CA TRP A 157 -0.42 12.67 -1.81
C TRP A 157 0.09 11.51 -0.96
N LEU A 158 0.62 10.45 -1.59
CA LEU A 158 1.12 9.27 -0.90
C LEU A 158 2.23 9.60 0.10
N ILE A 159 3.16 10.49 -0.27
CA ILE A 159 4.21 10.94 0.63
C ILE A 159 3.66 11.89 1.70
N THR A 160 2.78 12.82 1.32
CA THR A 160 2.30 13.84 2.27
C THR A 160 1.35 13.31 3.33
N SER A 161 0.49 12.36 2.97
CA SER A 161 -0.49 11.76 3.89
C SER A 161 0.15 10.83 4.92
N ASN A 162 1.37 10.36 4.66
CA ASN A 162 2.12 9.43 5.52
C ASN A 162 3.31 10.09 6.25
N LYS A 163 3.36 11.44 6.31
CA LYS A 163 4.46 12.17 6.96
C LYS A 163 4.66 11.85 8.43
N THR A 164 3.57 11.67 9.16
CA THR A 164 3.59 11.46 10.61
C THR A 164 3.46 9.99 10.96
N LYS A 165 2.54 9.28 10.30
CA LYS A 165 2.26 7.86 10.52
C LYS A 165 1.79 7.21 9.22
N VAL A 166 2.22 5.97 8.99
CA VAL A 166 1.75 5.19 7.85
C VAL A 166 0.29 4.79 8.06
N ASN A 167 -0.58 5.23 7.14
CA ASN A 167 -2.01 4.89 7.13
C ASN A 167 -2.28 3.72 6.17
N ILE A 168 -2.05 2.49 6.65
CA ILE A 168 -2.15 1.26 5.85
C ILE A 168 -3.52 1.14 5.16
N LYS A 169 -4.61 1.39 5.89
CA LYS A 169 -5.98 1.24 5.38
C LYS A 169 -6.25 2.19 4.21
N LEU A 170 -5.87 3.46 4.33
CA LEU A 170 -6.08 4.46 3.28
C LEU A 170 -5.11 4.26 2.10
N ASN A 171 -3.87 3.85 2.36
CA ASN A 171 -2.90 3.55 1.32
C ASN A 171 -3.35 2.37 0.46
N ASN A 172 -3.82 1.27 1.06
CA ASN A 172 -4.32 0.12 0.31
C ASN A 172 -5.57 0.49 -0.52
N TYR A 173 -6.50 1.23 0.09
CA TYR A 173 -7.69 1.73 -0.60
C TYR A 173 -7.34 2.56 -1.83
N SER A 174 -6.54 3.61 -1.65
CA SER A 174 -6.13 4.51 -2.73
C SER A 174 -5.31 3.80 -3.81
N TYR A 175 -4.50 2.81 -3.43
CA TYR A 175 -3.71 2.03 -4.38
C TYR A 175 -4.56 1.12 -5.26
N LEU A 176 -5.67 0.57 -4.75
CA LEU A 176 -6.64 -0.18 -5.57
C LEU A 176 -7.22 0.71 -6.68
N LEU A 177 -7.66 1.92 -6.33
CA LEU A 177 -8.21 2.88 -7.29
C LEU A 177 -7.18 3.22 -8.38
N LEU A 178 -5.93 3.47 -7.96
CA LEU A 178 -4.84 3.77 -8.88
C LEU A 178 -4.55 2.58 -9.82
N CYS A 179 -4.50 1.36 -9.28
CA CYS A 179 -4.26 0.16 -10.07
C CYS A 179 -5.38 -0.06 -11.10
N LYS A 180 -6.65 0.20 -10.76
CA LYS A 180 -7.76 0.07 -11.71
C LYS A 180 -7.62 1.08 -12.84
N ILE A 181 -7.30 2.35 -12.54
CA ILE A 181 -7.01 3.34 -13.59
C ILE A 181 -5.91 2.83 -14.53
N TRP A 182 -4.82 2.35 -13.96
CA TRP A 182 -3.64 1.98 -14.72
C TRP A 182 -3.78 0.75 -15.61
N ASN A 183 -4.72 -0.14 -15.28
CA ASN A 183 -4.95 -1.39 -16.00
C ASN A 183 -6.22 -1.38 -16.86
N HIS A 184 -7.09 -0.39 -16.71
CA HIS A 184 -8.40 -0.37 -17.37
C HIS A 184 -8.65 0.84 -18.26
N PHE A 185 -7.91 1.95 -18.07
CA PHE A 185 -7.99 3.11 -18.96
C PHE A 185 -6.90 2.99 -20.01
N GLU A 186 -7.29 2.94 -21.29
CA GLU A 186 -6.38 2.74 -22.44
C GLU A 186 -5.20 3.72 -22.41
N ASN A 187 -5.48 5.02 -22.24
CA ASN A 187 -4.46 6.08 -22.14
C ASN A 187 -3.41 5.87 -21.04
N TYR A 188 -3.69 5.09 -20.00
CA TYR A 188 -2.70 4.73 -18.97
C TYR A 188 -1.96 3.44 -19.30
N THR A 189 -2.67 2.50 -19.92
CA THR A 189 -2.17 1.18 -20.29
C THR A 189 -1.12 1.31 -21.40
N GLU A 190 -1.40 2.12 -22.44
CA GLU A 190 -0.51 2.30 -23.60
C GLU A 190 0.75 3.10 -23.27
N HIS A 191 0.68 4.03 -22.33
CA HIS A 191 1.79 4.92 -21.94
C HIS A 191 2.34 4.60 -20.56
N PHE A 192 2.27 3.32 -20.16
CA PHE A 192 2.66 2.89 -18.83
C PHE A 192 4.05 3.40 -18.41
N ASP A 193 5.07 3.18 -19.25
CA ASP A 193 6.45 3.55 -18.95
C ASP A 193 6.60 5.06 -18.71
N GLU A 194 6.00 5.89 -19.56
CA GLU A 194 6.05 7.35 -19.48
C GLU A 194 5.37 7.87 -18.21
N LYS A 195 4.18 7.34 -17.91
CA LYS A 195 3.44 7.72 -16.70
C LYS A 195 4.14 7.24 -15.44
N SER A 196 4.78 6.07 -15.49
CA SER A 196 5.59 5.54 -14.40
C SER A 196 6.85 6.39 -14.16
N ILE A 197 7.52 6.88 -15.21
CA ILE A 197 8.63 7.85 -15.09
C ILE A 197 8.16 9.10 -14.33
N VAL A 198 7.02 9.66 -14.72
CA VAL A 198 6.46 10.84 -14.04
C VAL A 198 6.14 10.53 -12.57
N PHE A 199 5.54 9.38 -12.30
CA PHE A 199 5.23 8.92 -10.95
C PHE A 199 6.50 8.82 -10.08
N TYR A 200 7.51 8.10 -10.56
CA TYR A 200 8.78 7.88 -9.86
C TYR A 200 9.58 9.15 -9.66
N ASN A 201 9.67 10.01 -10.67
CA ASN A 201 10.35 11.29 -10.51
C ASN A 201 9.66 12.15 -9.44
N THR A 202 8.33 12.24 -9.48
CA THR A 202 7.55 13.06 -8.54
C THR A 202 7.69 12.57 -7.10
N ILE A 203 7.58 11.25 -6.87
CA ILE A 203 7.72 10.68 -5.53
C ILE A 203 9.15 10.87 -4.99
N ASN A 204 10.17 10.68 -5.83
CA ASN A 204 11.58 10.85 -5.47
C ASN A 204 11.89 12.31 -5.08
N GLU A 205 11.47 13.27 -5.89
CA GLU A 205 11.65 14.70 -5.60
C GLU A 205 10.96 15.09 -4.28
N LYS A 206 9.73 14.61 -4.08
CA LYS A 206 8.96 14.93 -2.88
C LYS A 206 9.59 14.34 -1.62
N PHE A 207 10.05 13.09 -1.70
CA PHE A 207 10.72 12.39 -0.61
C PHE A 207 12.03 13.08 -0.23
N ASN A 208 12.90 13.35 -1.21
CA ASN A 208 14.18 14.03 -0.98
C ASN A 208 13.99 15.43 -0.37
N LYS A 209 12.99 16.18 -0.84
CA LYS A 209 12.66 17.50 -0.27
C LYS A 209 12.22 17.43 1.19
N LEU A 210 11.59 16.34 1.63
CA LEU A 210 11.20 16.15 3.03
C LEU A 210 12.40 15.71 3.88
N ILE A 211 13.23 14.81 3.37
CA ILE A 211 14.49 14.42 4.04
C ILE A 211 15.36 15.63 4.33
N ASN A 212 15.56 16.51 3.34
CA ASN A 212 16.36 17.72 3.50
C ASN A 212 15.77 18.71 4.52
N LYS A 213 14.52 18.49 4.94
CA LYS A 213 13.84 19.25 6.01
C LYS A 213 13.77 18.47 7.34
N GLY A 214 14.45 17.34 7.45
CA GLY A 214 14.41 16.47 8.63
C GLY A 214 13.09 15.71 8.83
N VAL A 215 12.26 15.61 7.79
CA VAL A 215 10.97 14.89 7.84
C VAL A 215 11.13 13.53 7.17
N TYR A 216 11.13 12.46 7.96
CA TYR A 216 11.36 11.09 7.49
C TYR A 216 10.05 10.33 7.30
N VAL A 217 9.70 10.07 6.04
CA VAL A 217 8.51 9.27 5.67
C VAL A 217 8.93 7.81 5.52
N ASN A 218 8.22 6.89 6.19
CA ASN A 218 8.52 5.46 6.12
C ASN A 218 8.00 4.82 4.82
N LEU A 219 8.63 5.18 3.70
CA LEU A 219 8.29 4.68 2.36
C LEU A 219 8.45 3.16 2.26
N ASN A 220 9.43 2.59 2.96
CA ASN A 220 9.63 1.15 3.05
C ASN A 220 8.39 0.43 3.58
N GLN A 221 7.86 0.89 4.71
CA GLN A 221 6.64 0.31 5.27
C GLN A 221 5.44 0.49 4.33
N ILE A 222 5.27 1.66 3.71
CA ILE A 222 4.19 1.89 2.72
C ILE A 222 4.25 0.83 1.60
N VAL A 223 5.42 0.65 0.99
CA VAL A 223 5.62 -0.27 -0.13
C VAL A 223 5.44 -1.73 0.32
N PHE A 224 5.96 -2.09 1.49
CA PHE A 224 5.83 -3.43 2.06
C PHE A 224 4.35 -3.81 2.31
N GLU A 225 3.59 -2.92 2.93
CA GLU A 225 2.18 -3.14 3.26
C GLU A 225 1.32 -3.26 1.99
N ILE A 226 1.55 -2.38 1.02
CA ILE A 226 0.88 -2.45 -0.30
C ILE A 226 1.21 -3.78 -0.99
N LYS A 227 2.49 -4.17 -1.04
CA LYS A 227 2.91 -5.43 -1.67
C LYS A 227 2.26 -6.65 -1.01
N THR A 228 2.23 -6.66 0.32
CA THR A 228 1.63 -7.75 1.11
C THR A 228 0.13 -7.83 0.85
N PHE A 229 -0.55 -6.68 0.83
CA PHE A 229 -1.96 -6.58 0.51
C PHE A 229 -2.27 -7.11 -0.89
N MET A 230 -1.52 -6.70 -1.92
CA MET A 230 -1.79 -7.12 -3.30
C MET A 230 -1.53 -8.61 -3.55
N LYS A 231 -0.46 -9.19 -2.97
CA LYS A 231 -0.04 -10.59 -3.21
C LYS A 231 -1.14 -11.63 -2.87
N GLY A 232 -2.11 -11.29 -2.03
CA GLY A 232 -3.19 -12.19 -1.60
C GLY A 232 -4.59 -11.79 -2.04
N SER A 233 -4.77 -10.69 -2.76
CA SER A 233 -6.09 -10.05 -2.93
C SER A 233 -6.73 -10.24 -4.30
N LEU A 234 -6.03 -10.84 -5.27
CA LEU A 234 -6.50 -10.95 -6.65
C LEU A 234 -6.56 -12.40 -7.15
N PHE A 235 -7.55 -12.68 -8.00
CA PHE A 235 -7.69 -13.92 -8.76
C PHE A 235 -6.65 -14.01 -9.86
N LYS A 236 -6.47 -12.90 -10.58
CA LYS A 236 -5.51 -12.74 -11.67
C LYS A 236 -4.56 -11.58 -11.35
N ASP A 237 -3.28 -11.77 -11.62
CA ASP A 237 -2.31 -10.70 -11.52
C ASP A 237 -2.61 -9.58 -12.53
N LEU A 238 -2.41 -8.34 -12.10
CA LEU A 238 -2.56 -7.17 -12.96
C LEU A 238 -1.32 -7.02 -13.85
N ASN A 239 -1.51 -6.38 -15.00
CA ASN A 239 -0.41 -6.11 -15.93
C ASN A 239 0.55 -5.04 -15.40
N TYR A 240 0.02 -4.12 -14.58
CA TYR A 240 0.74 -2.92 -14.14
C TYR A 240 0.50 -2.64 -12.66
N TYR A 241 1.60 -2.43 -11.92
CA TYR A 241 1.59 -2.12 -10.49
C TYR A 241 2.43 -0.88 -10.18
N PRO A 242 1.92 0.35 -10.28
CA PRO A 242 2.74 1.56 -10.33
C PRO A 242 3.86 1.68 -9.27
N ILE A 243 3.65 1.22 -8.03
CA ILE A 243 4.62 1.27 -6.93
C ILE A 243 5.44 -0.02 -6.79
N ILE A 244 4.79 -1.19 -6.93
CA ILE A 244 5.39 -2.50 -6.64
C ILE A 244 5.80 -3.27 -7.92
N ASP A 245 5.74 -2.61 -9.08
CA ASP A 245 6.09 -3.19 -10.37
C ASP A 245 7.52 -3.76 -10.33
N ASN A 246 7.72 -4.86 -11.04
CA ASN A 246 8.98 -5.57 -11.21
C ASN A 246 9.38 -5.81 -12.68
N LYS A 247 8.72 -5.14 -13.63
CA LYS A 247 9.12 -5.18 -15.05
C LYS A 247 10.60 -4.84 -15.25
N THR A 248 11.27 -5.65 -16.06
CA THR A 248 12.71 -5.56 -16.38
C THR A 248 12.98 -5.09 -17.81
N LYS A 249 11.99 -5.16 -18.70
CA LYS A 249 12.07 -4.67 -20.09
C LYS A 249 11.28 -3.37 -20.21
N SER A 250 11.96 -2.25 -20.07
CA SER A 250 11.38 -0.89 -20.15
C SER A 250 12.47 0.10 -20.60
N ASN A 251 12.05 1.30 -21.00
CA ASN A 251 12.97 2.40 -21.36
C ASN A 251 14.00 2.70 -20.24
N SER A 252 15.20 3.15 -20.60
CA SER A 252 16.27 3.58 -19.67
C SER A 252 15.77 4.63 -18.67
N GLY A 253 14.95 5.59 -19.09
CA GLY A 253 14.37 6.61 -18.21
C GLY A 253 13.53 6.02 -17.08
N TYR A 254 12.73 4.99 -17.36
CA TYR A 254 11.95 4.27 -16.37
C TYR A 254 12.88 3.59 -15.35
N ASN A 255 13.89 2.87 -15.84
CA ASN A 255 14.81 2.12 -14.99
C ASN A 255 15.62 3.03 -14.07
N ILE A 256 16.08 4.18 -14.56
CA ILE A 256 16.79 5.19 -13.76
C ILE A 256 15.92 5.67 -12.60
N GLN A 257 14.70 6.14 -12.90
CA GLN A 257 13.82 6.70 -11.87
C GLN A 257 13.34 5.65 -10.87
N ARG A 258 13.14 4.43 -11.33
CA ARG A 258 12.75 3.31 -10.50
C ARG A 258 13.88 2.83 -9.58
N ASN A 259 15.12 2.78 -10.07
CA ASN A 259 16.28 2.47 -9.23
C ASN A 259 16.45 3.51 -8.13
N ARG A 260 16.28 4.79 -8.46
CA ARG A 260 16.27 5.87 -7.47
C ARG A 260 15.15 5.73 -6.43
N LEU A 261 13.96 5.28 -6.85
CA LEU A 261 12.89 4.96 -5.89
C LEU A 261 13.29 3.80 -4.98
N ASN A 262 13.89 2.74 -5.50
CA ASN A 262 14.37 1.61 -4.71
C ASN A 262 15.45 2.02 -3.69
N GLU A 263 16.34 2.93 -4.06
CA GLU A 263 17.33 3.53 -3.16
C GLU A 263 16.64 4.34 -2.05
N ASN A 264 15.67 5.18 -2.41
CA ASN A 264 14.87 5.94 -1.46
C ASN A 264 14.06 5.05 -0.50
N ILE A 265 13.55 3.92 -0.99
CA ILE A 265 12.90 2.90 -0.15
C ILE A 265 13.90 2.34 0.88
N LYS A 266 15.12 1.98 0.46
CA LYS A 266 16.17 1.50 1.38
C LYS A 266 16.58 2.58 2.38
N LEU A 267 16.77 3.81 1.92
CA LEU A 267 17.09 4.96 2.76
C LEU A 267 15.99 5.22 3.80
N SER A 268 14.73 5.18 3.41
CA SER A 268 13.60 5.37 4.35
C SER A 268 13.57 4.34 5.47
N ASN A 269 13.89 3.07 5.17
CA ASN A 269 13.97 2.01 6.18
C ASN A 269 15.04 2.34 7.22
N PHE A 270 16.18 2.86 6.79
CA PHE A 270 17.23 3.30 7.68
C PHE A 270 16.81 4.52 8.52
N LEU A 271 16.27 5.56 7.88
CA LEU A 271 15.93 6.83 8.55
C LEU A 271 14.78 6.71 9.55
N CYS A 272 13.89 5.74 9.36
CA CYS A 272 12.77 5.49 10.27
C CYS A 272 13.06 4.39 11.30
N LYS A 273 14.25 3.77 11.28
CA LYS A 273 14.65 2.81 12.31
C LYS A 273 14.97 3.56 13.60
N SER A 274 14.41 3.09 14.72
CA SER A 274 14.76 3.64 16.03
C SER A 274 16.05 3.01 16.55
N TYR A 275 16.92 3.85 17.10
CA TYR A 275 18.20 3.46 17.70
C TYR A 275 18.23 3.72 19.21
N LYS A 276 17.07 3.96 19.83
CA LYS A 276 16.95 4.21 21.28
C LYS A 276 17.66 3.18 22.17
N LYS A 277 17.65 1.90 21.77
CA LYS A 277 18.29 0.80 22.50
C LYS A 277 19.80 0.68 22.26
N GLU A 278 20.34 1.34 21.23
CA GLU A 278 21.78 1.32 20.96
C GLU A 278 22.53 2.19 21.97
N SER A 279 23.76 1.81 22.32
CA SER A 279 24.62 2.66 23.15
C SER A 279 25.01 3.94 22.41
N TYR A 280 25.43 4.98 23.13
CA TYR A 280 25.88 6.21 22.49
C TYR A 280 27.13 5.95 21.63
N GLY A 281 28.08 5.16 22.13
CA GLY A 281 29.27 4.79 21.39
C GLY A 281 28.95 4.08 20.08
N ASN A 282 27.97 3.17 20.08
CA ASN A 282 27.50 2.52 18.87
C ASN A 282 26.88 3.49 17.87
N ILE A 283 26.00 4.39 18.33
CA ILE A 283 25.35 5.39 17.45
C ILE A 283 26.41 6.27 16.77
N PHE A 284 27.38 6.78 17.53
CA PHE A 284 28.48 7.57 16.99
C PHE A 284 29.38 6.78 16.04
N LYS A 285 29.66 5.51 16.35
CA LYS A 285 30.39 4.61 15.44
C LYS A 285 29.66 4.39 14.12
N MET A 286 28.32 4.31 14.15
CA MET A 286 27.52 4.17 12.93
C MET A 286 27.51 5.44 12.05
N MET A 287 27.86 6.61 12.59
CA MET A 287 28.00 7.84 11.81
C MET A 287 29.25 7.84 10.91
N ILE A 288 30.29 7.05 11.25
CA ILE A 288 31.58 7.06 10.54
C ILE A 288 31.38 6.73 9.06
N GLY A 289 31.94 7.58 8.19
CA GLY A 289 31.85 7.42 6.73
C GLY A 289 30.43 7.53 6.17
N LYS A 290 29.49 8.13 6.91
CA LYS A 290 28.12 8.38 6.43
C LYS A 290 27.91 9.82 5.99
N ASP A 291 27.06 9.97 4.98
CA ASP A 291 26.60 11.27 4.49
C ASP A 291 25.80 12.04 5.54
N ASP A 292 25.67 13.34 5.31
CA ASP A 292 25.04 14.30 6.22
C ASP A 292 23.62 13.94 6.65
N VAL A 293 22.83 13.34 5.76
CA VAL A 293 21.45 12.92 6.03
C VAL A 293 21.40 11.85 7.12
N TYR A 294 22.35 10.90 7.10
CA TYR A 294 22.45 9.87 8.12
C TYR A 294 22.92 10.46 9.45
N CYS A 295 23.88 11.38 9.39
CA CYS A 295 24.38 12.09 10.56
C CYS A 295 23.27 12.92 11.25
N ASP A 296 22.40 13.58 10.48
CA ASP A 296 21.25 14.31 11.03
C ASP A 296 20.27 13.40 11.77
N MET A 297 19.99 12.22 11.21
CA MET A 297 19.12 11.25 11.86
C MET A 297 19.73 10.76 13.17
N PHE A 298 21.02 10.40 13.17
CA PHE A 298 21.68 9.96 14.39
C PHE A 298 21.78 11.07 15.44
N LYS A 299 22.03 12.33 15.03
CA LYS A 299 21.98 13.49 15.92
C LYS A 299 20.61 13.60 16.60
N LYS A 300 19.53 13.40 15.85
CA LYS A 300 18.17 13.41 16.40
C LYS A 300 17.98 12.30 17.44
N GLU A 301 18.40 11.07 17.16
CA GLU A 301 18.31 9.96 18.13
C GLU A 301 19.16 10.22 19.40
N VAL A 302 20.37 10.76 19.25
CA VAL A 302 21.22 11.19 20.38
C VAL A 302 20.50 12.23 21.25
N ASN A 303 19.91 13.24 20.62
CA ASN A 303 19.16 14.29 21.31
C ASN A 303 17.91 13.74 22.00
N ASP A 304 17.12 12.91 21.33
CA ASP A 304 15.91 12.30 21.89
C ASP A 304 16.22 11.43 23.13
N LYS A 305 17.39 10.77 23.15
CA LYS A 305 17.86 10.02 24.33
C LYS A 305 18.28 10.95 25.47
N LEU A 306 19.00 12.03 25.18
CA LEU A 306 19.39 13.02 26.19
C LEU A 306 18.17 13.73 26.78
N ASP A 307 17.17 14.06 25.96
CA ASP A 307 15.92 14.67 26.39
C ASP A 307 15.12 13.76 27.33
N GLN A 308 15.32 12.44 27.23
CA GLN A 308 14.77 11.42 28.14
C GLN A 308 15.67 11.13 29.35
N LEU A 309 16.74 11.92 29.56
CA LEU A 309 17.73 11.74 30.63
C LEU A 309 18.42 10.36 30.61
N ILE A 310 18.51 9.74 29.43
CA ILE A 310 19.29 8.51 29.24
C ILE A 310 20.73 8.94 29.02
N LEU A 311 21.59 8.86 30.03
CA LEU A 311 22.98 9.32 29.93
C LEU A 311 23.93 8.23 29.37
N PRO A 312 25.01 8.62 28.67
CA PRO A 312 26.06 7.68 28.27
C PRO A 312 26.82 7.15 29.48
N ASN A 313 27.30 5.91 29.39
CA ASN A 313 28.23 5.38 30.38
C ASN A 313 29.67 5.85 30.09
N LYS A 314 30.60 5.60 31.03
CA LYS A 314 32.02 5.99 30.88
C LYS A 314 32.68 5.40 29.62
N GLN A 315 32.35 4.15 29.29
CA GLN A 315 32.92 3.47 28.12
C GLN A 315 32.47 4.12 26.80
N ASP A 316 31.20 4.49 26.70
CA ASP A 316 30.65 5.23 25.56
C ASP A 316 31.35 6.59 25.43
N LEU A 317 31.50 7.34 26.53
CA LEU A 317 32.18 8.64 26.53
C LEU A 317 33.63 8.54 26.06
N ASP A 318 34.40 7.62 26.65
CA ASP A 318 35.80 7.41 26.28
C ASP A 318 35.93 7.03 24.80
N ALA A 319 35.03 6.18 24.29
CA ALA A 319 35.02 5.79 22.89
C ALA A 319 34.69 6.96 21.94
N ILE A 320 33.70 7.78 22.28
CA ILE A 320 33.30 8.94 21.47
C ILE A 320 34.40 10.01 21.47
N ILE A 321 35.01 10.28 22.62
CA ILE A 321 36.10 11.27 22.75
C ILE A 321 37.30 10.86 21.91
N LYS A 322 37.70 9.59 21.96
CA LYS A 322 38.84 9.03 21.21
C LYS A 322 38.57 8.85 19.71
N SER A 323 37.31 8.94 19.28
CA SER A 323 36.96 8.79 17.86
C SER A 323 37.37 10.05 17.08
N ASN A 324 38.07 9.82 15.97
CA ASN A 324 38.42 10.86 14.99
C ASN A 324 37.24 11.07 14.04
N PHE A 325 36.45 12.10 14.32
CA PHE A 325 35.36 12.53 13.45
C PHE A 325 35.78 13.74 12.63
N GLU A 326 35.18 13.88 11.45
CA GLU A 326 35.40 15.01 10.55
C GLU A 326 34.08 15.68 10.16
N GLY A 327 34.16 16.93 9.73
CA GLY A 327 33.03 17.69 9.24
C GLY A 327 31.83 17.70 10.21
N LYS A 328 30.68 17.25 9.72
CA LYS A 328 29.42 17.25 10.47
C LYS A 328 29.43 16.32 11.69
N GLN A 329 30.16 15.21 11.62
CA GLN A 329 30.24 14.25 12.72
C GLN A 329 30.93 14.88 13.95
N GLU A 330 31.99 15.67 13.71
CA GLU A 330 32.71 16.39 14.76
C GLU A 330 31.83 17.50 15.36
N GLN A 331 31.02 18.19 14.55
CA GLN A 331 30.04 19.16 15.05
C GLN A 331 29.03 18.50 15.99
N ILE A 332 28.50 17.33 15.62
CA ILE A 332 27.57 16.56 16.45
C ILE A 332 28.23 16.12 17.76
N LYS A 333 29.47 15.61 17.71
CA LYS A 333 30.24 15.24 18.90
C LYS A 333 30.40 16.42 19.86
N LYS A 334 30.82 17.58 19.35
CA LYS A 334 30.98 18.80 20.17
C LYS A 334 29.68 19.23 20.83
N GLU A 335 28.57 19.22 20.08
CA GLU A 335 27.25 19.58 20.61
C GLU A 335 26.78 18.59 21.68
N PHE A 336 26.97 17.30 21.45
CA PHE A 336 26.69 16.23 22.41
C PHE A 336 27.47 16.42 23.72
N LEU A 337 28.80 16.62 23.64
CA LEU A 337 29.65 16.85 24.80
C LEU A 337 29.25 18.14 25.55
N ARG A 338 28.91 19.21 24.82
CA ARG A 338 28.43 20.46 25.41
C ARG A 338 27.11 20.26 26.17
N ARG A 339 26.17 19.49 25.63
CA ARG A 339 24.91 19.18 26.31
C ARG A 339 25.14 18.36 27.58
N LEU A 340 26.07 17.42 27.55
CA LEU A 340 26.41 16.61 28.72
C LEU A 340 27.05 17.41 29.84
N TYR A 341 27.82 18.46 29.55
CA TYR A 341 28.40 19.33 30.57
C TYR A 341 27.34 20.06 31.43
N ILE A 342 26.10 20.15 30.94
CA ILE A 342 24.98 20.79 31.66
C ILE A 342 24.34 19.82 32.68
N TYR A 343 24.56 18.52 32.53
CA TYR A 343 24.11 17.46 33.45
C TYR A 343 25.24 17.03 34.38
#